data_AF-A0A131XFK2-F1
#
_entry.id   AF-A0A131XFK2-F1
#
_cell.length_a   1.000
_cell.length_b   1.000
_cell.length_c   1.000
_cell.angle_alpha   90.00
_cell.angle_beta   90.00
_cell.angle_gamma   90.00
#
_symmetry.space_group_name_H-M   'P 1'
#
loop_
_entity.id
_entity.type
_entity.pdbx_description
1 polymer ?
#
loop_
_entity_poly.entity_id
_entity_poly.type
_entity_poly.pdbx_seq_one_letter_code
_entity_poly.pdbx_strand_id
1 'polypeptide(L)'
;MTTEDLAGKPHKVWSCDRQTRKCVVASSLDELRTKGAAKLGYNNPFDLKVVLEEDGTEVEDENYFQRAERDTVFLMLQPNEKWLPPGVEALRAGCDVVDSSEESSCVFSSECLDPVTLLRHLEMDTGKLALFTEDQLEVLADMSIESVDPDLFSAAFVETVMDTCGRLLVEKREAREAIELIKAFSQSSQNDADDSSLGPDTENEESVPHTKHSREGSSEEDGHAAKKPKPS
;
A
#
# COMPACT_ATOMS: atom_id res chain seq x y z
N MET A 1 29.84 44.61 18.06
CA MET A 1 28.68 43.76 18.39
C MET A 1 27.45 44.58 18.06
N THR A 2 26.89 44.36 16.87
CA THR A 2 25.71 45.07 16.38
C THR A 2 24.47 44.48 17.05
N THR A 3 23.53 45.34 17.40
CA THR A 3 22.28 45.03 18.12
C THR A 3 21.34 44.06 17.40
N GLU A 4 21.70 43.60 16.20
CA GLU A 4 20.93 42.65 15.39
C GLU A 4 21.15 41.19 15.82
N ASP A 5 22.26 40.85 16.47
CA ASP A 5 22.55 39.47 16.94
C ASP A 5 21.72 39.06 18.17
N LEU A 6 21.04 39.99 18.83
CA LEU A 6 20.18 39.73 19.99
C LEU A 6 18.71 39.48 19.61
N ALA A 7 18.31 39.85 18.39
CA ALA A 7 16.98 39.60 17.87
C ALA A 7 17.00 38.24 17.16
N GLY A 8 16.59 37.19 17.87
CA GLY A 8 16.55 35.83 17.31
C GLY A 8 15.87 35.76 15.94
N LYS A 9 16.20 34.73 15.16
CA LYS A 9 15.62 34.49 13.84
C LYS A 9 14.28 33.76 14.01
N PRO A 10 13.29 33.99 13.14
CA PRO A 10 12.05 33.22 13.14
C PRO A 10 12.27 31.84 12.53
N HIS A 11 11.85 30.80 13.25
CA HIS A 11 11.92 29.39 12.86
C HIS A 11 10.52 28.77 12.91
N LYS A 12 10.29 27.78 12.03
CA LYS A 12 9.05 27.01 12.00
C LYS A 12 9.27 25.74 12.83
N VAL A 13 8.42 25.52 13.82
CA VAL A 13 8.44 24.34 14.67
C VAL A 13 7.11 23.59 14.54
N TRP A 14 7.15 22.27 14.44
CA TRP A 14 5.98 21.41 14.33
C TRP A 14 6.01 20.31 15.39
N SER A 15 4.84 19.93 15.91
CA SER A 15 4.67 18.67 16.63
C SER A 15 5.00 17.46 15.75
N CYS A 16 5.42 16.35 16.38
CA CYS A 16 5.78 15.11 15.69
C CYS A 16 4.66 14.55 14.80
N ASP A 17 3.40 14.73 15.20
CA ASP A 17 2.20 14.27 14.49
C ASP A 17 1.73 15.20 13.35
N ARG A 18 2.51 16.26 13.08
CA ARG A 18 2.20 17.30 12.11
C ARG A 18 0.82 17.96 12.30
N GLN A 19 0.22 17.92 13.49
CA GLN A 19 -1.07 18.57 13.77
C GLN A 19 -0.91 20.04 14.20
N THR A 20 0.15 20.36 14.95
CA THR A 20 0.32 21.69 15.55
C THR A 20 1.61 22.36 15.11
N ARG A 21 1.48 23.36 14.23
CA ARG A 21 2.62 24.16 13.74
C ARG A 21 2.68 25.53 14.41
N LYS A 22 3.87 25.93 14.87
CA LYS A 22 4.14 27.20 15.56
C LYS A 22 5.35 27.91 14.96
N CYS A 23 5.32 29.23 15.01
CA CYS A 23 6.49 30.07 14.72
C CYS A 23 7.21 30.40 16.04
N VAL A 24 8.52 30.20 16.10
CA VAL A 24 9.36 30.46 17.27
C VAL A 24 10.49 31.39 16.87
N VAL A 25 10.68 32.48 17.62
CA VAL A 25 11.82 33.37 17.43
C VAL A 25 12.90 32.95 18.42
N ALA A 26 14.04 32.48 17.89
CA ALA A 26 15.14 31.95 18.69
C ALA A 26 16.49 32.38 18.09
N SER A 27 17.45 32.59 18.97
CA SER A 27 18.85 32.91 18.68
C SER A 27 19.78 31.74 18.93
N SER A 28 19.30 30.67 19.58
CA SER A 28 20.02 29.41 19.80
C SER A 28 19.10 28.19 19.74
N LEU A 29 19.69 27.00 19.58
CA LEU A 29 18.95 25.73 19.59
C LEU A 29 18.27 25.47 20.94
N ASP A 30 18.91 25.85 22.04
CA ASP A 30 18.35 25.74 23.39
C ASP A 30 17.13 26.65 23.59
N GLU A 31 17.20 27.87 23.05
CA GLU A 31 16.08 28.80 23.04
C GLU A 31 14.94 28.30 22.14
N LEU A 32 15.27 27.66 21.01
CA LEU A 32 14.30 26.99 20.15
C LEU A 32 13.60 25.86 20.93
N ARG A 33 14.34 25.00 21.63
CA ARG A 33 13.79 23.92 22.49
C ARG A 33 12.83 24.47 23.52
N THR A 34 13.28 25.45 24.30
CA THR A 34 12.50 26.00 25.41
C THR A 34 11.23 26.71 24.91
N LYS A 35 11.36 27.61 23.94
CA LYS A 35 10.20 28.37 23.42
C LYS A 35 9.28 27.50 22.55
N GLY A 36 9.84 26.57 21.79
CA GLY A 36 9.07 25.62 20.99
C GLY A 36 8.25 24.69 21.88
N ALA A 37 8.86 24.10 22.90
CA ALA A 37 8.17 23.28 23.90
C ALA A 37 7.00 24.03 24.55
N ALA A 38 7.25 25.25 25.03
CA ALA A 38 6.21 26.07 25.65
C ALA A 38 5.04 26.38 24.69
N LYS A 39 5.33 26.62 23.40
CA LYS A 39 4.29 26.90 22.39
C LYS A 39 3.52 25.66 21.94
N LEU A 40 4.14 24.48 22.01
CA LEU A 40 3.53 23.19 21.69
C LEU A 40 2.85 22.54 22.91
N GLY A 41 3.10 23.04 24.13
CA GLY A 41 2.51 22.52 25.36
C GLY A 41 3.29 21.35 25.98
N TYR A 42 4.58 21.21 25.65
CA TYR A 42 5.45 20.19 26.22
C TYR A 42 6.04 20.65 27.56
N ASN A 43 6.06 19.75 28.55
CA ASN A 43 6.50 20.07 29.91
C ASN A 43 8.02 20.01 30.10
N ASN A 44 8.73 19.18 29.33
CA ASN A 44 10.17 19.01 29.48
C ASN A 44 10.91 19.34 28.16
N PRO A 45 11.45 20.56 27.99
CA PRO A 45 12.07 20.99 26.73
C PRO A 45 13.39 20.26 26.43
N PHE A 46 14.11 19.80 27.45
CA PHE A 46 15.43 19.18 27.30
C PHE A 46 15.35 17.71 26.86
N ASP A 47 14.20 17.08 27.09
CA ASP A 47 13.92 15.72 26.61
C ASP A 47 13.51 15.68 25.13
N LEU A 48 13.30 16.86 24.52
CA LEU A 48 12.88 16.96 23.14
C LEU A 48 14.07 16.83 22.18
N LYS A 49 13.95 15.87 21.28
CA LYS A 49 14.79 15.81 20.09
C LYS A 49 14.27 16.81 19.06
N VAL A 50 15.20 17.49 18.39
CA VAL A 50 14.90 18.44 17.33
C VAL A 50 15.41 17.82 16.04
N VAL A 51 14.51 17.59 15.08
CA VAL A 51 14.86 16.96 13.80
C VAL A 51 14.35 17.82 12.64
N LEU A 52 14.88 17.59 11.44
CA LEU A 52 14.34 18.19 10.22
C LEU A 52 13.05 17.48 9.79
N GLU A 53 12.08 18.26 9.36
CA GLU A 53 10.81 17.71 8.85
C GLU A 53 10.97 16.88 7.58
N GLU A 54 11.91 17.28 6.72
CA GLU A 54 12.11 16.73 5.38
C GLU A 54 12.68 15.32 5.38
N ASP A 55 13.68 15.05 6.23
CA ASP A 55 14.46 13.81 6.18
C ASP A 55 14.72 13.18 7.55
N GLY A 56 14.26 13.80 8.65
CA GLY A 56 14.43 13.28 10.00
C GLY A 56 15.82 13.45 10.58
N THR A 57 16.72 14.19 9.92
CA THR A 57 18.07 14.46 10.43
C THR A 57 17.98 15.15 11.80
N GLU A 58 18.60 14.55 12.82
CA GLU A 58 18.66 15.13 14.16
C GLU A 58 19.62 16.33 14.18
N VAL A 59 19.13 17.45 14.71
CA VAL A 59 19.85 18.71 14.81
C VAL A 59 20.33 18.89 16.24
N GLU A 60 21.56 18.45 16.50
CA GLU A 60 22.23 18.60 17.81
C GLU A 60 23.28 19.72 17.81
N ASP A 61 23.80 20.09 16.63
CA ASP A 61 24.85 21.09 16.47
C ASP A 61 24.27 22.51 16.30
N GLU A 62 24.76 23.44 17.12
CA GLU A 62 24.37 24.85 17.10
C GLU A 62 24.77 25.53 15.78
N ASN A 63 25.92 25.18 15.18
CA ASN A 63 26.36 25.81 13.93
C ASN A 63 25.45 25.44 12.76
N TYR A 64 24.93 24.21 12.72
CA TYR A 64 23.94 23.78 11.76
C TYR A 64 22.65 24.60 11.91
N PHE A 65 22.11 24.69 13.13
CA PHE A 65 20.89 25.46 13.41
C PHE A 65 21.00 26.92 12.95
N GLN A 66 22.15 27.57 13.19
CA GLN A 66 22.38 28.96 12.77
C GLN A 66 22.44 29.17 11.26
N ARG A 67 22.82 28.14 10.51
CA ARG A 67 22.99 28.13 9.05
C ARG A 67 21.78 27.58 8.31
N ALA A 68 20.84 26.96 9.02
CA ALA A 68 19.61 26.45 8.45
C ALA A 68 18.86 27.54 7.67
N GLU A 69 18.21 27.13 6.58
CA GLU A 69 17.46 28.03 5.72
C GLU A 69 16.21 28.57 6.44
N ARG A 70 15.67 29.69 5.96
CA ARG A 70 14.52 30.34 6.64
C ARG A 70 13.24 29.53 6.58
N ASP A 71 13.11 28.68 5.58
CA ASP A 71 11.95 27.84 5.35
C ASP A 71 12.05 26.46 5.99
N THR A 72 13.24 26.08 6.48
CA THR A 72 13.48 24.87 7.27
C THR A 72 12.46 24.73 8.40
N VAL A 73 11.91 23.51 8.50
CA VAL A 73 10.92 23.15 9.51
C VAL A 73 11.57 22.17 10.46
N PHE A 74 11.52 22.52 11.74
CA PHE A 74 12.00 21.66 12.81
C PHE A 74 10.82 20.91 13.42
N LEU A 75 10.95 19.60 13.55
CA LEU A 75 10.04 18.78 14.33
C LEU A 75 10.58 18.62 15.75
N MET A 76 9.68 18.71 16.73
CA MET A 76 9.97 18.40 18.13
C MET A 76 9.39 17.06 18.50
N LEU A 77 10.27 16.15 18.92
CA LEU A 77 9.95 14.77 19.27
C LEU A 77 10.16 14.56 20.75
N GLN A 78 9.15 14.03 21.44
CA GLN A 78 9.28 13.51 22.80
C GLN A 78 10.12 12.21 22.80
N PRO A 79 10.64 11.75 23.96
CA PRO A 79 11.51 10.57 24.04
C PRO A 79 10.98 9.29 23.38
N ASN A 80 9.66 9.12 23.31
CA ASN A 80 8.99 7.95 22.75
C ASN A 80 8.49 8.16 21.32
N GLU A 81 8.79 9.32 20.72
CA GLU A 81 8.38 9.66 19.36
C GLU A 81 9.54 9.45 18.38
N LYS A 82 9.21 9.09 17.14
CA LYS A 82 10.16 8.89 16.05
C LYS A 82 9.72 9.73 14.86
N TRP A 83 10.68 10.27 14.13
CA TRP A 83 10.37 10.94 12.87
C TRP A 83 9.90 9.91 11.85
N LEU A 84 8.88 10.28 11.08
CA LEU A 84 8.35 9.48 9.99
C LEU A 84 8.31 10.31 8.71
N PRO A 85 8.67 9.73 7.55
CA PRO A 85 8.52 10.40 6.28
C PRO A 85 7.08 10.87 6.04
N PRO A 86 6.89 12.03 5.40
CA PRO A 86 5.56 12.48 4.99
C PRO A 86 4.82 11.38 4.20
N GLY A 87 3.58 11.09 4.56
CA GLY A 87 2.76 10.04 3.93
C GLY A 87 2.80 8.68 4.62
N VAL A 88 3.81 8.38 5.45
CA VAL A 88 3.84 7.16 6.29
C VAL A 88 2.95 7.32 7.53
N GLU A 89 2.66 8.54 7.97
CA GLU A 89 1.74 8.82 9.08
C GLU A 89 0.29 8.37 8.79
N ALA A 90 -0.12 8.41 7.52
CA ALA A 90 -1.43 7.89 7.12
C ALA A 90 -1.50 6.36 7.31
N LEU A 91 -0.37 5.66 7.21
CA LEU A 91 -0.29 4.26 7.60
C LEU A 91 -0.35 4.09 9.11
N ARG A 92 0.03 5.06 9.94
CA ARG A 92 -0.09 4.93 11.42
C ARG A 92 -1.55 4.89 11.89
N ALA A 93 -2.49 5.45 11.11
CA ALA A 93 -3.92 5.29 11.36
C ALA A 93 -4.45 3.90 10.93
N GLY A 94 -3.68 3.12 10.16
CA GLY A 94 -4.12 1.84 9.58
C GLY A 94 -3.20 0.62 9.82
N CYS A 95 -1.99 0.82 10.34
CA CYS A 95 -0.94 -0.18 10.52
C CYS A 95 0.08 0.35 11.54
N ASP A 96 0.19 -0.30 12.68
CA ASP A 96 1.39 -0.22 13.51
C ASP A 96 1.89 -1.65 13.80
N VAL A 97 3.22 -1.75 13.91
CA VAL A 97 4.06 -2.85 14.44
C VAL A 97 4.72 -3.84 13.48
N VAL A 98 5.58 -3.36 12.57
CA VAL A 98 6.81 -4.14 12.33
C VAL A 98 8.02 -3.26 12.67
N ASP A 99 8.83 -3.78 13.59
CA ASP A 99 10.00 -3.16 14.24
C ASP A 99 9.74 -2.06 15.28
N SER A 100 9.16 -2.43 16.42
CA SER A 100 9.66 -1.99 17.73
C SER A 100 9.36 -3.03 18.80
N SER A 101 10.43 -3.42 19.50
CA SER A 101 10.52 -4.33 20.64
C SER A 101 9.43 -4.09 21.68
N GLU A 102 8.88 -5.22 22.16
CA GLU A 102 7.96 -5.51 23.27
C GLU A 102 6.98 -4.43 23.81
N GLU A 103 5.76 -4.91 24.09
CA GLU A 103 4.65 -4.31 24.83
C GLU A 103 3.63 -3.42 24.06
N SER A 104 2.61 -4.10 23.51
CA SER A 104 1.26 -3.57 23.19
C SER A 104 1.13 -2.52 22.07
N SER A 105 1.14 -2.98 20.82
CA SER A 105 -0.08 -2.89 20.00
C SER A 105 -0.07 -4.05 19.00
N CYS A 106 -1.19 -4.74 18.89
CA CYS A 106 -1.35 -5.93 18.07
C CYS A 106 -1.13 -5.59 16.60
N VAL A 107 0.08 -5.83 16.11
CA VAL A 107 0.25 -6.10 14.68
C VAL A 107 -0.72 -7.19 14.32
N PHE A 108 -1.39 -7.03 13.20
CA PHE A 108 -2.11 -8.12 12.59
C PHE A 108 -1.11 -9.17 12.13
N SER A 109 -0.74 -10.07 13.04
CA SER A 109 0.17 -11.16 12.72
C SER A 109 -0.56 -12.11 11.80
N SER A 110 0.01 -12.38 10.63
CA SER A 110 -0.51 -13.36 9.67
C SER A 110 -0.68 -14.76 10.29
N GLU A 111 -0.04 -15.02 11.42
CA GLU A 111 -0.09 -16.28 12.17
C GLU A 111 -1.14 -16.28 13.30
N CYS A 112 -1.81 -15.15 13.55
CA CYS A 112 -2.86 -15.07 14.57
C CYS A 112 -4.15 -15.73 14.05
N LEU A 113 -4.47 -16.90 14.62
CA LEU A 113 -5.67 -17.68 14.32
C LEU A 113 -6.67 -17.68 15.48
N ASP A 114 -6.58 -16.73 16.41
CA ASP A 114 -7.53 -16.62 17.52
C ASP A 114 -8.80 -15.87 17.06
N PRO A 115 -9.98 -16.52 17.00
CA PRO A 115 -11.19 -15.92 16.43
C PRO A 115 -11.66 -14.68 17.20
N VAL A 116 -11.46 -14.62 18.52
CA VAL A 116 -11.85 -13.47 19.36
C VAL A 116 -11.00 -12.24 19.01
N THR A 117 -9.69 -12.44 18.82
CA THR A 117 -8.77 -11.37 18.42
C THR A 117 -9.09 -10.88 17.00
N LEU A 118 -9.37 -11.80 16.07
CA LEU A 118 -9.76 -11.46 14.70
C LEU A 118 -11.09 -10.68 14.66
N LEU A 119 -12.09 -11.08 15.45
CA LEU A 119 -13.36 -10.36 15.58
C LEU A 119 -13.17 -8.94 16.12
N ARG A 120 -12.31 -8.77 17.13
CA ARG A 120 -12.00 -7.44 17.69
C ARG A 120 -11.36 -6.52 16.65
N HIS A 121 -10.50 -7.07 15.81
CA HIS A 121 -9.91 -6.31 14.71
C HIS A 121 -10.96 -5.85 13.69
N LEU A 122 -11.91 -6.72 13.35
CA LEU A 122 -13.00 -6.40 12.43
C LEU A 122 -14.02 -5.43 13.03
N GLU A 123 -14.25 -5.50 14.34
CA GLU A 123 -15.14 -4.58 15.05
C GLU A 123 -14.59 -3.15 15.05
N MET A 124 -13.27 -3.01 15.21
CA MET A 124 -12.59 -1.70 15.12
C MET A 124 -12.58 -1.17 13.68
N ASP A 125 -12.43 -2.05 12.70
CA ASP A 125 -12.28 -1.71 11.29
C ASP A 125 -12.59 -2.90 10.38
N THR A 126 -13.77 -2.85 9.76
CA THR A 126 -14.22 -3.89 8.83
C THR A 126 -13.35 -3.99 7.58
N GLY A 127 -12.58 -2.94 7.24
CA GLY A 127 -11.68 -2.93 6.08
C GLY A 127 -10.53 -3.93 6.22
N LYS A 128 -10.18 -4.32 7.46
CA LYS A 128 -9.14 -5.33 7.72
C LYS A 128 -9.46 -6.70 7.14
N LEU A 129 -10.74 -7.00 6.88
CA LEU A 129 -11.17 -8.25 6.24
C LEU A 129 -10.45 -8.52 4.91
N ALA A 130 -10.15 -7.47 4.14
CA ALA A 130 -9.45 -7.60 2.85
C ALA A 130 -7.97 -8.01 3.01
N LEU A 131 -7.41 -7.88 4.21
CA LEU A 131 -6.02 -8.20 4.53
C LEU A 131 -5.86 -9.56 5.20
N PHE A 132 -6.96 -10.22 5.56
CA PHE A 132 -6.91 -11.51 6.26
C PHE A 132 -6.38 -12.60 5.32
N THR A 133 -5.58 -13.50 5.87
CA THR A 133 -5.13 -14.69 5.15
C THR A 133 -6.29 -15.66 4.95
N GLU A 134 -6.07 -16.65 4.09
CA GLU A 134 -7.05 -17.71 3.88
C GLU A 134 -7.34 -18.48 5.17
N ASP A 135 -6.29 -18.87 5.89
CA ASP A 135 -6.42 -19.61 7.14
C ASP A 135 -7.23 -18.83 8.18
N GLN A 136 -7.05 -17.51 8.24
CA GLN A 136 -7.82 -16.63 9.14
C GLN A 136 -9.30 -16.53 8.74
N LEU A 137 -9.58 -16.47 7.44
CA LEU A 137 -10.96 -16.49 6.93
C LEU A 137 -11.62 -17.85 7.18
N GLU A 138 -10.89 -18.96 7.07
CA GLU A 138 -11.39 -20.31 7.38
C GLU A 138 -11.78 -20.43 8.86
N VAL A 139 -10.90 -19.98 9.77
CA VAL A 139 -11.19 -19.98 11.22
C VAL A 139 -12.44 -19.17 11.55
N LEU A 140 -12.61 -17.99 10.92
CA LEU A 140 -13.79 -17.14 11.14
C LEU A 140 -15.06 -17.67 10.46
N ALA A 141 -14.95 -18.47 9.40
CA ALA A 141 -16.10 -19.09 8.76
C ALA A 141 -16.59 -20.32 9.56
N ASP A 142 -15.66 -21.09 10.13
CA ASP A 142 -15.95 -22.34 10.84
C ASP A 142 -16.22 -22.16 12.35
N MET A 143 -16.11 -20.93 12.86
CA MET A 143 -16.34 -20.65 14.27
C MET A 143 -17.81 -20.88 14.67
N SER A 144 -18.03 -21.34 15.91
CA SER A 144 -19.38 -21.46 16.47
C SER A 144 -19.78 -20.18 17.20
N ILE A 145 -20.98 -19.66 16.93
CA ILE A 145 -21.55 -18.51 17.64
C ILE A 145 -21.63 -18.73 19.16
N GLU A 146 -21.80 -19.98 19.59
CA GLU A 146 -21.88 -20.36 21.02
C GLU A 146 -20.53 -20.26 21.75
N SER A 147 -19.43 -20.20 21.00
CA SER A 147 -18.08 -20.10 21.57
C SER A 147 -17.66 -18.67 21.89
N VAL A 148 -18.48 -17.68 21.50
CA VAL A 148 -18.20 -16.25 21.69
C VAL A 148 -19.07 -15.69 22.80
N ASP A 149 -18.45 -14.96 23.72
CA ASP A 149 -19.16 -14.28 24.81
C ASP A 149 -20.10 -13.20 24.24
N PRO A 150 -21.43 -13.27 24.48
CA PRO A 150 -22.39 -12.28 24.02
C PRO A 150 -22.15 -10.87 24.57
N ASP A 151 -21.43 -10.74 25.70
CA ASP A 151 -21.07 -9.44 26.27
C ASP A 151 -19.90 -8.79 25.52
N LEU A 152 -19.14 -9.56 24.74
CA LEU A 152 -18.01 -9.05 23.95
C LEU A 152 -18.43 -8.63 22.54
N PHE A 153 -19.26 -9.42 21.86
CA PHE A 153 -19.69 -9.17 20.49
C PHE A 153 -21.18 -9.41 20.31
N SER A 154 -21.82 -8.58 19.49
CA SER A 154 -23.22 -8.82 19.13
C SER A 154 -23.37 -10.08 18.26
N ALA A 155 -24.39 -10.90 18.53
CA ALA A 155 -24.68 -12.10 17.75
C ALA A 155 -24.81 -11.81 16.24
N ALA A 156 -25.51 -10.72 15.90
CA ALA A 156 -25.68 -10.30 14.50
C ALA A 156 -24.35 -9.95 13.81
N PHE A 157 -23.40 -9.34 14.53
CA PHE A 157 -22.07 -9.06 14.01
C PHE A 157 -21.31 -10.35 13.73
N VAL A 158 -21.27 -11.27 14.69
CA VAL A 158 -20.55 -12.55 14.55
C VAL A 158 -21.11 -13.37 13.39
N GLU A 159 -22.44 -13.49 13.29
CA GLU A 159 -23.10 -14.18 12.16
C GLU A 159 -22.75 -13.53 10.81
N THR A 160 -22.74 -12.19 10.76
CA THR A 160 -22.38 -11.46 9.54
C THR A 160 -20.93 -11.71 9.14
N VAL A 161 -20.01 -11.74 10.11
CA VAL A 161 -18.59 -12.05 9.86
C VAL A 161 -18.44 -13.47 9.34
N MET A 162 -19.07 -14.45 9.99
CA MET A 162 -19.04 -15.86 9.57
C MET A 162 -19.54 -16.05 8.14
N ASP A 163 -20.73 -15.52 7.81
CA ASP A 163 -21.31 -15.59 6.47
C ASP A 163 -20.45 -14.90 5.41
N THR A 164 -19.90 -13.72 5.76
CA THR A 164 -19.04 -12.96 4.84
C THR A 164 -17.73 -13.69 4.57
N CYS A 165 -17.06 -14.20 5.61
CA CYS A 165 -15.84 -14.99 5.47
C CYS A 165 -16.08 -16.26 4.63
N GLY A 166 -17.16 -16.99 4.92
CA GLY A 166 -17.54 -18.18 4.15
C GLY A 166 -17.78 -17.89 2.67
N ARG A 167 -18.51 -16.83 2.35
CA ARG A 167 -18.74 -16.41 0.95
C ARG A 167 -17.45 -16.00 0.24
N LEU A 168 -16.58 -15.23 0.90
CA LEU A 168 -15.29 -14.82 0.33
C LEU A 168 -14.40 -16.02 0.00
N LEU A 169 -14.39 -17.06 0.85
CA LEU A 169 -13.65 -18.29 0.58
C LEU A 169 -14.16 -19.04 -0.66
N VAL A 170 -15.48 -19.10 -0.83
CA VAL A 170 -16.10 -19.71 -2.02
C VAL A 170 -15.71 -18.94 -3.28
N GLU A 171 -15.88 -17.61 -3.29
CA GLU A 171 -15.52 -16.76 -4.44
C GLU A 171 -14.03 -16.90 -4.81
N LYS A 172 -13.15 -16.98 -3.80
CA LYS A 172 -11.71 -17.16 -4.00
C LYS A 172 -11.38 -18.53 -4.59
N ARG A 173 -12.07 -19.60 -4.17
CA ARG A 173 -11.93 -20.95 -4.72
C ARG A 173 -12.38 -20.99 -6.18
N GLU A 174 -13.56 -20.47 -6.49
CA GLU A 174 -14.09 -20.42 -7.85
C GLU A 174 -13.16 -19.63 -8.80
N ALA A 175 -12.61 -18.49 -8.34
CA ALA A 175 -11.65 -17.71 -9.11
C ALA A 175 -10.37 -18.50 -9.42
N ARG A 176 -9.86 -19.27 -8.46
CA ARG A 176 -8.67 -20.13 -8.66
C ARG A 176 -8.94 -21.25 -9.66
N GLU A 177 -10.05 -21.94 -9.52
CA GLU A 177 -10.44 -23.02 -10.44
C GLU A 177 -10.61 -22.49 -11.88
N ALA A 178 -11.21 -21.30 -12.03
CA ALA A 178 -11.31 -20.65 -13.35
C ALA A 178 -9.94 -20.31 -13.95
N ILE A 179 -9.00 -19.80 -13.14
CA ILE A 179 -7.63 -19.52 -13.59
C ILE A 179 -6.92 -20.81 -14.01
N GLU A 180 -7.06 -21.89 -13.26
CA GLU A 180 -6.48 -23.20 -13.60
C GLU A 180 -7.05 -23.75 -14.91
N LEU A 181 -8.37 -23.64 -15.11
CA LEU A 181 -9.02 -24.02 -16.36
C LEU A 181 -8.46 -23.24 -17.56
N ILE A 182 -8.34 -21.91 -17.44
CA ILE A 182 -7.78 -21.06 -18.51
C ILE A 182 -6.33 -21.44 -18.83
N LYS A 183 -5.52 -21.75 -17.80
CA LYS A 183 -4.14 -22.21 -17.97
C LYS A 183 -4.08 -23.55 -18.70
N ALA A 184 -4.94 -24.52 -18.34
CA ALA A 184 -5.00 -25.82 -19.00
C ALA A 184 -5.38 -25.70 -20.49
N PHE A 185 -6.37 -24.87 -20.81
CA PHE A 185 -6.74 -24.60 -22.22
C PHE A 185 -5.60 -23.94 -23.01
N SER A 186 -4.94 -22.94 -22.42
CA SER A 186 -3.83 -22.24 -23.08
C SER A 186 -2.66 -23.19 -23.38
N GLN A 187 -2.34 -24.11 -22.47
CA GLN A 187 -1.29 -25.12 -22.67
C GLN A 187 -1.64 -26.13 -23.78
N SER A 188 -2.91 -26.56 -23.87
CA SER A 188 -3.34 -27.46 -24.96
C SER A 188 -3.26 -26.82 -26.35
N SER A 189 -3.69 -25.56 -26.49
CA SER A 189 -3.63 -24.83 -27.78
C SER A 189 -2.19 -24.53 -28.23
N GLN A 190 -1.23 -24.49 -27.31
CA GLN A 190 0.18 -24.28 -27.62
C GLN A 190 0.89 -25.58 -28.02
N ASN A 191 0.46 -26.72 -27.47
CA ASN A 191 0.99 -28.04 -27.84
C ASN A 191 0.52 -28.51 -29.22
N ASP A 192 -0.70 -28.16 -29.65
CA ASP A 192 -1.21 -28.51 -31.00
C ASP A 192 -0.47 -27.75 -32.13
N ALA A 193 0.22 -26.65 -31.82
CA ALA A 193 0.99 -25.87 -32.78
C ALA A 193 2.44 -26.36 -32.97
N ASP A 194 2.98 -27.15 -32.02
CA ASP A 194 4.36 -27.66 -32.06
C ASP A 194 4.47 -29.10 -32.60
N ASP A 195 3.37 -29.89 -32.66
CA ASP A 195 3.38 -31.25 -33.22
C ASP A 195 3.20 -31.30 -34.75
N SER A 196 3.03 -30.14 -35.40
CA SER A 196 2.83 -30.06 -36.85
C SER A 196 4.14 -30.07 -37.68
N SER A 197 5.34 -30.18 -37.08
CA SER A 197 6.60 -29.93 -37.78
C SER A 197 7.51 -31.14 -38.03
N LEU A 198 7.04 -32.39 -37.92
CA LEU A 198 7.85 -33.58 -38.24
C LEU A 198 7.21 -34.44 -39.34
N GLY A 199 7.32 -33.96 -40.58
CA GLY A 199 7.22 -34.78 -41.78
C GLY A 199 8.61 -35.30 -42.18
N PRO A 200 8.76 -36.55 -42.66
CA PRO A 200 10.06 -37.17 -42.89
C PRO A 200 10.71 -36.66 -44.18
N ASP A 201 12.03 -36.49 -44.11
CA ASP A 201 12.91 -36.24 -45.25
C ASP A 201 12.69 -37.25 -46.38
N THR A 202 12.59 -36.77 -47.62
CA THR A 202 12.87 -37.57 -48.82
C THR A 202 13.58 -36.70 -49.84
N GLU A 203 14.81 -37.08 -50.16
CA GLU A 203 15.73 -36.41 -51.09
C GLU A 203 15.35 -36.62 -52.57
N ASN A 204 15.72 -35.63 -53.41
CA ASN A 204 16.04 -35.67 -54.85
C ASN A 204 14.89 -35.99 -55.85
N GLU A 205 14.81 -35.51 -57.10
CA GLU A 205 15.77 -34.95 -58.07
C GLU A 205 15.12 -33.86 -58.96
N GLU A 206 16.00 -33.07 -59.56
CA GLU A 206 15.81 -32.10 -60.65
C GLU A 206 15.27 -32.72 -61.95
N SER A 207 14.25 -32.12 -62.60
CA SER A 207 14.17 -31.92 -64.07
C SER A 207 12.84 -31.30 -64.55
N VAL A 208 12.96 -30.14 -65.22
CA VAL A 208 11.96 -29.45 -66.08
C VAL A 208 12.17 -30.04 -67.51
N PRO A 209 11.21 -30.12 -68.49
CA PRO A 209 10.35 -28.99 -68.90
C PRO A 209 9.00 -29.22 -69.66
N HIS A 210 8.31 -28.09 -69.97
CA HIS A 210 7.46 -27.80 -71.16
C HIS A 210 6.05 -28.48 -71.25
N THR A 211 4.88 -27.91 -71.66
CA THR A 211 4.43 -26.74 -72.47
C THR A 211 2.88 -26.53 -72.36
N LYS A 212 2.41 -25.25 -72.41
CA LYS A 212 1.11 -24.61 -72.85
C LYS A 212 -0.27 -25.28 -72.63
N HIS A 213 -1.27 -24.51 -72.13
CA HIS A 213 -2.26 -23.74 -72.93
C HIS A 213 -3.34 -23.05 -72.05
N SER A 214 -3.70 -21.79 -72.43
CA SER A 214 -5.02 -21.10 -72.46
C SER A 214 -6.07 -21.34 -71.33
N ARG A 215 -6.86 -20.38 -70.80
CA ARG A 215 -7.54 -19.23 -71.41
C ARG A 215 -8.34 -18.42 -70.34
N GLU A 216 -8.31 -17.09 -70.46
CA GLU A 216 -9.31 -16.02 -70.18
C GLU A 216 -10.34 -16.02 -69.03
N GLY A 217 -10.51 -14.81 -68.45
CA GLY A 217 -11.75 -14.25 -67.85
C GLY A 217 -11.51 -13.49 -66.54
N SER A 218 -11.15 -12.18 -66.51
CA SER A 218 -12.04 -10.99 -66.36
C SER A 218 -13.13 -11.16 -65.29
N SER A 219 -13.29 -10.35 -64.23
CA SER A 219 -13.49 -8.87 -64.11
C SER A 219 -13.38 -8.53 -62.59
N GLU A 220 -12.77 -7.42 -62.09
CA GLU A 220 -13.32 -6.05 -61.89
C GLU A 220 -14.78 -6.07 -61.34
N GLU A 221 -15.20 -5.44 -60.24
CA GLU A 221 -15.00 -4.12 -59.62
C GLU A 221 -15.27 -4.22 -58.08
N ASP A 222 -14.57 -3.49 -57.21
CA ASP A 222 -14.99 -2.19 -56.62
C ASP A 222 -16.35 -2.30 -55.87
N GLY A 223 -16.47 -2.16 -54.55
CA GLY A 223 -15.97 -1.09 -53.69
C GLY A 223 -17.16 -0.26 -53.21
N HIS A 224 -17.40 -0.17 -51.90
CA HIS A 224 -17.65 1.11 -51.21
C HIS A 224 -18.05 0.98 -49.74
N ALA A 225 -17.34 1.76 -48.95
CA ALA A 225 -17.62 2.15 -47.58
C ALA A 225 -18.76 3.18 -47.48
N ALA A 226 -19.31 3.32 -46.27
CA ALA A 226 -19.81 4.54 -45.60
C ALA A 226 -20.94 4.15 -44.64
N LYS A 227 -21.27 4.80 -43.52
CA LYS A 227 -20.71 5.84 -42.64
C LYS A 227 -21.72 5.88 -41.46
N LYS A 228 -21.26 6.25 -40.26
CA LYS A 228 -22.12 6.71 -39.15
C LYS A 228 -23.01 7.89 -39.59
N PRO A 229 -24.11 8.20 -38.89
CA PRO A 229 -24.02 9.26 -37.87
C PRO A 229 -24.95 9.10 -36.63
N LYS A 230 -24.55 9.77 -35.54
CA LYS A 230 -25.41 10.41 -34.50
C LYS A 230 -25.33 11.94 -34.78
N PRO A 231 -26.16 12.85 -34.20
CA PRO A 231 -26.99 12.72 -33.00
C PRO A 231 -28.39 13.41 -33.10
N SER A 232 -29.17 13.32 -32.03
CA SER A 232 -29.97 14.42 -31.46
C SER A 232 -30.04 14.22 -29.95
#